data_AF-A0AA39JPE4-F1
#
_entry.id   AF-A0AA39JPE4-F1
#
_cell.length_a   1.000
_cell.length_b   1.000
_cell.length_c   1.000
_cell.angle_alpha   90.00
_cell.angle_beta   90.00
_cell.angle_gamma   90.00
#
_symmetry.space_group_name_H-M   'P 1'
#
loop_
_entity.id
_entity.type
_entity.pdbx_description
1 polymer ?
#
loop_
_entity_poly.entity_id
_entity_poly.type
_entity_poly.pdbx_seq_one_letter_code
_entity_poly.pdbx_strand_id
1 'polypeptide(L)'
;LFIEFVTLFPHAASSFSELETELIRQGHQFVTQALSYPAKIAELAFDFIKDDSVEHSFVTTFRWTRYSHSYSRVVMQTLLWAHKRKRIPVFVTEARPQKLTAAGIPTTVVLDSAVAYCMDMVDFVLVGSEAVVESGGLINAVGSNQIAIIAKAANKPFYALAESYKFHRLFPLSQYDLPSHTPDLLSFSLPKGRHLRNSSVNPSPKPSTSVSGGSILESSALEDASDPAAKIKNSQEQIARNNPSVDYTRSVA
;
A
#
# COMPACT_ATOMS: atom_id res chain seq x y z
N LEU A 1 6.99 16.49 13.50
CA LEU A 1 8.44 16.35 13.76
C LEU A 1 9.22 17.63 13.57
N PHE A 2 9.13 18.34 12.43
CA PHE A 2 9.83 19.62 12.24
C PHE A 2 9.52 20.67 13.33
N ILE A 3 8.24 20.89 13.61
CA ILE A 3 7.81 21.85 14.65
C ILE A 3 8.42 21.46 16.00
N GLU A 4 8.31 20.20 16.40
CA GLU A 4 8.90 19.69 17.65
C GLU A 4 10.42 19.87 17.68
N PHE A 5 11.12 19.54 16.58
CA PHE A 5 12.57 19.74 16.49
C PHE A 5 12.96 21.19 16.73
N VAL A 6 12.21 22.12 16.14
CA VAL A 6 12.49 23.55 16.26
C VAL A 6 12.13 24.08 17.65
N THR A 7 11.06 23.59 18.29
CA THR A 7 10.60 24.08 19.60
C THR A 7 11.25 23.38 20.80
N LEU A 8 11.91 22.23 20.61
CA LEU A 8 12.55 21.46 21.68
C LEU A 8 13.84 22.12 22.21
N PHE A 9 14.54 22.90 21.38
CA PHE A 9 15.79 23.52 21.80
C PHE A 9 15.50 24.80 22.60
N PRO A 10 16.10 24.97 23.79
CA PRO A 10 15.94 26.19 24.55
C PRO A 10 16.47 27.37 23.74
N HIS A 11 15.60 28.32 23.43
CA HIS A 11 15.98 29.52 22.70
C HIS A 11 16.60 30.53 23.68
N ALA A 12 17.91 30.77 23.53
CA ALA A 12 18.63 31.77 24.31
C ALA A 12 18.40 33.21 23.83
N ALA A 13 17.60 33.39 22.76
CA ALA A 13 17.33 34.69 22.15
C ALA A 13 16.45 35.56 23.04
N SER A 14 16.90 36.78 23.30
CA SER A 14 16.17 37.80 24.08
C SER A 14 15.27 38.67 23.21
N SER A 15 15.51 38.72 21.90
CA SER A 15 14.75 39.50 20.91
C SER A 15 14.04 38.62 19.89
N PHE A 16 12.89 39.06 19.40
CA PHE A 16 12.13 38.37 18.35
C PHE A 16 12.94 38.19 17.06
N SER A 17 13.73 39.20 16.67
CA SER A 17 14.54 39.17 15.44
C SER A 17 15.69 38.15 15.53
N GLU A 18 16.29 38.01 16.72
CA GLU A 18 17.32 37.00 16.97
C GLU A 18 16.72 35.59 16.95
N LEU A 19 15.52 35.43 17.53
CA LEU A 19 14.79 34.17 17.49
C LEU A 19 14.46 33.75 16.06
N GLU A 20 13.94 34.65 15.23
CA GLU A 20 13.63 34.37 13.82
C GLU A 20 14.85 33.83 13.06
N THR A 21 15.99 34.50 13.22
CA THR A 21 17.25 34.10 12.58
C THR A 21 17.71 32.70 13.05
N GLU A 22 17.58 32.42 14.35
CA GLU A 22 17.92 31.13 14.92
C GLU A 22 17.00 30.01 14.42
N LEU A 23 15.69 30.24 14.35
CA LEU A 23 14.72 29.27 13.83
C LEU A 23 15.00 28.91 12.36
N ILE A 24 15.35 29.91 11.53
CA ILE A 24 15.75 29.69 10.14
C ILE A 24 17.02 28.84 10.08
N ARG A 25 18.03 29.16 10.89
CA ARG A 25 19.30 28.41 10.98
C ARG A 25 19.06 26.95 11.35
N GLN A 26 18.22 26.70 12.36
CA GLN A 26 17.85 25.35 12.79
C GLN A 26 17.07 24.60 11.72
N GLY A 27 16.18 25.29 11.01
CA GLY A 27 15.45 24.72 9.88
C GLY A 27 16.38 24.23 8.77
N HIS A 28 17.40 25.02 8.42
CA HIS A 28 18.42 24.58 7.46
C HIS A 28 19.21 23.37 7.96
N GLN A 29 19.60 23.36 9.25
CA GLN A 29 20.29 22.21 9.84
C GLN A 29 19.44 20.94 9.79
N PHE A 30 18.15 21.04 10.09
CA PHE A 30 17.22 19.92 10.00
C PHE A 30 17.17 19.34 8.57
N VAL A 31 17.08 20.19 7.55
CA VAL A 31 17.06 19.75 6.14
C VAL A 31 18.39 19.08 5.77
N THR A 32 19.54 19.69 6.12
CA THR A 32 20.86 19.11 5.84
C THR A 32 21.01 17.72 6.50
N GLN A 33 20.54 17.57 7.74
CA GLN A 33 20.53 16.27 8.42
C GLN A 33 19.58 15.28 7.75
N ALA A 34 18.36 15.72 7.37
CA ALA A 34 17.35 14.89 6.72
C ALA A 34 17.85 14.29 5.40
N LEU A 35 18.60 15.07 4.61
CA LEU A 35 19.19 14.61 3.35
C LEU A 35 20.29 13.55 3.55
N SER A 36 20.91 13.48 4.73
CA SER A 36 21.95 12.50 5.06
C SER A 36 21.42 11.12 5.47
N TYR A 37 20.16 11.03 5.92
CA TYR A 37 19.62 9.78 6.46
C TYR A 37 19.57 8.62 5.46
N PRO A 38 19.17 8.80 4.18
CA PRO A 38 19.13 7.69 3.24
C PRO A 38 20.49 7.00 3.03
N ALA A 39 21.59 7.76 3.06
CA ALA A 39 22.93 7.20 2.94
C ALA A 39 23.32 6.39 4.19
N LYS A 40 23.04 6.92 5.39
CA LYS A 40 23.27 6.22 6.66
C LYS A 40 22.45 4.93 6.75
N ILE A 41 21.19 4.97 6.31
CA ILE A 41 20.33 3.78 6.28
C ILE A 41 20.90 2.74 5.31
N ALA A 42 21.39 3.15 4.14
CA ALA A 42 22.02 2.25 3.18
C ALA A 42 23.28 1.57 3.76
N GLU A 43 24.07 2.29 4.55
CA GLU A 43 25.24 1.73 5.25
C GLU A 43 24.84 0.70 6.31
N LEU A 44 23.84 1.01 7.15
CA LEU A 44 23.37 0.10 8.20
C LEU A 44 22.64 -1.12 7.61
N ALA A 45 21.88 -0.94 6.53
CA ALA A 45 21.16 -2.01 5.87
C ALA A 45 22.09 -2.98 5.09
N PHE A 46 23.31 -2.55 4.76
CA PHE A 46 24.28 -3.35 4.02
C PHE A 46 24.66 -4.66 4.72
N ASP A 47 24.71 -4.65 6.05
CA ASP A 47 25.09 -5.81 6.86
C ASP A 47 24.01 -6.89 6.89
N PHE A 48 22.74 -6.50 6.65
CA PHE A 48 21.62 -7.44 6.58
C PHE A 48 21.57 -8.20 5.24
N ILE A 49 22.14 -7.63 4.18
CA ILE A 49 22.19 -8.25 2.86
C ILE A 49 23.34 -9.24 2.85
N LYS A 50 23.06 -10.56 2.78
CA LYS A 50 24.12 -11.58 2.69
C LYS A 50 24.71 -11.65 1.28
N ASP A 51 25.95 -12.11 1.17
CA ASP A 51 26.73 -12.16 -0.09
C ASP A 51 26.75 -13.55 -0.73
N ASP A 52 25.92 -14.48 -0.25
CA ASP A 52 25.91 -15.85 -0.77
C ASP A 52 25.24 -15.85 -2.15
N SER A 53 26.09 -15.75 -3.16
CA SER A 53 25.76 -15.30 -4.49
C SER A 53 25.44 -16.45 -5.44
N VAL A 54 24.20 -16.96 -5.45
CA VAL A 54 23.57 -17.48 -6.69
C VAL A 54 22.05 -17.63 -6.60
N GLU A 55 21.51 -18.00 -5.44
CA GLU A 55 20.07 -18.32 -5.30
C GLU A 55 19.29 -17.30 -4.46
N HIS A 56 20.02 -16.42 -3.78
CA HIS A 56 19.46 -15.52 -2.81
C HIS A 56 18.81 -14.31 -3.49
N SER A 57 17.54 -14.44 -3.86
CA SER A 57 16.73 -13.33 -4.37
C SER A 57 16.00 -12.64 -3.23
N PHE A 58 15.73 -11.35 -3.39
CA PHE A 58 14.78 -10.68 -2.50
C PHE A 58 13.71 -9.92 -3.28
N VAL A 59 12.51 -9.90 -2.71
CA VAL A 59 11.41 -9.09 -3.23
C VAL A 59 11.60 -7.68 -2.71
N THR A 60 11.78 -6.76 -3.64
CA THR A 60 11.57 -5.34 -3.38
C THR A 60 10.27 -4.89 -4.01
N THR A 61 9.42 -4.29 -3.21
CA THR A 61 8.18 -3.69 -3.70
C THR A 61 8.44 -2.29 -4.23
N PHE A 62 8.19 -2.09 -5.51
CA PHE A 62 8.05 -0.77 -6.08
C PHE A 62 6.69 -0.76 -6.78
N ARG A 63 5.80 0.15 -6.43
CA ARG A 63 4.54 0.32 -7.15
C ARG A 63 4.61 1.64 -7.91
N TRP A 64 4.56 1.61 -9.24
CA TRP A 64 4.50 2.84 -10.03
C TRP A 64 3.12 2.98 -10.65
N THR A 65 2.31 3.91 -10.14
CA THR A 65 1.14 4.39 -10.89
C THR A 65 1.49 5.74 -11.50
N ARG A 66 0.93 6.06 -12.68
CA ARG A 66 1.16 7.32 -13.43
C ARG A 66 0.94 8.61 -12.62
N TYR A 67 0.31 8.51 -11.45
CA TYR A 67 0.04 9.58 -10.47
C TYR A 67 0.56 9.30 -9.05
N SER A 68 1.21 8.16 -8.78
CA SER A 68 1.67 7.76 -7.44
C SER A 68 3.20 7.66 -7.40
N HIS A 69 3.80 8.49 -6.55
CA HIS A 69 5.24 8.55 -6.25
C HIS A 69 5.73 7.35 -5.41
N SER A 70 5.15 6.16 -5.54
CA SER A 70 5.46 5.00 -4.68
C SER A 70 6.75 4.28 -5.11
N TYR A 71 7.82 5.06 -5.16
CA TYR A 71 9.17 4.64 -5.44
C TYR A 71 10.04 5.00 -4.22
N SER A 72 10.52 3.99 -3.50
CA SER A 72 11.33 4.23 -2.29
C SER A 72 12.76 4.61 -2.65
N ARG A 73 13.11 5.88 -2.43
CA ARG A 73 14.47 6.42 -2.63
C ARG A 73 15.49 5.71 -1.76
N VAL A 74 15.15 5.42 -0.52
CA VAL A 74 16.03 4.77 0.46
C VAL A 74 16.35 3.33 0.03
N VAL A 75 15.34 2.61 -0.45
CA VAL A 75 15.53 1.23 -0.91
C VAL A 75 16.48 1.19 -2.11
N MET A 76 16.27 1.98 -3.17
CA MET A 76 17.27 1.95 -4.25
C MET A 76 18.64 2.43 -3.83
N GLN A 77 18.73 3.46 -2.98
CA GLN A 77 20.06 3.91 -2.53
C GLN A 77 20.80 2.76 -1.85
N THR A 78 20.08 1.97 -1.04
CA THR A 78 20.59 0.76 -0.40
C THR A 78 20.99 -0.30 -1.42
N LEU A 79 20.15 -0.58 -2.42
CA LEU A 79 20.44 -1.56 -3.47
C LEU A 79 21.64 -1.16 -4.34
N LEU A 80 21.72 0.11 -4.73
CA LEU A 80 22.84 0.66 -5.51
C LEU A 80 24.14 0.64 -4.70
N TRP A 81 24.06 0.92 -3.40
CA TRP A 81 25.21 0.84 -2.50
C TRP A 81 25.68 -0.60 -2.33
N ALA A 82 24.74 -1.54 -2.11
CA ALA A 82 25.03 -2.95 -1.95
C ALA A 82 25.59 -3.58 -3.24
N HIS A 83 25.06 -3.20 -4.40
CA HIS A 83 25.50 -3.71 -5.70
C HIS A 83 26.99 -3.43 -6.01
N LYS A 84 27.55 -2.36 -5.46
CA LYS A 84 28.98 -2.05 -5.63
C LYS A 84 29.90 -3.10 -5.01
N ARG A 85 29.41 -3.89 -4.06
CA ARG A 85 30.19 -4.85 -3.28
C ARG A 85 29.70 -6.29 -3.43
N LYS A 86 28.39 -6.48 -3.62
CA LYS A 86 27.72 -7.79 -3.63
C LYS A 86 26.94 -7.98 -4.93
N ARG A 87 26.87 -9.22 -5.41
CA ARG A 87 26.03 -9.58 -6.56
C ARG A 87 24.66 -10.00 -6.07
N ILE A 88 23.66 -9.20 -6.42
CA ILE A 88 22.35 -9.28 -5.79
C ILE A 88 21.25 -9.32 -6.86
N PRO A 89 20.57 -10.45 -7.07
CA PRO A 89 19.36 -10.53 -7.88
C PRO A 89 18.16 -9.97 -7.12
N VAL A 90 17.34 -9.18 -7.82
CA VAL A 90 16.19 -8.49 -7.22
C VAL A 90 14.91 -8.81 -7.98
N PHE A 91 13.88 -9.25 -7.26
CA PHE A 91 12.51 -9.29 -7.77
C PHE A 91 11.82 -7.96 -7.48
N VAL A 92 11.20 -7.37 -8.50
CA VAL A 92 10.50 -6.09 -8.40
C VAL A 92 9.03 -6.29 -8.73
N THR A 93 8.14 -5.96 -7.80
CA THR A 93 6.68 -5.95 -8.04
C THR A 93 6.29 -4.76 -8.95
N GLU A 94 5.06 -4.68 -9.46
CA GLU A 94 4.59 -3.85 -10.60
C GLU A 94 5.17 -2.42 -10.73
N ALA A 95 6.43 -2.35 -11.12
CA ALA A 95 7.18 -1.14 -11.42
C ALA A 95 8.10 -1.39 -12.60
N ARG A 96 8.41 -0.32 -13.32
CA ARG A 96 9.42 -0.32 -14.38
C ARG A 96 10.79 -0.17 -13.72
N PRO A 97 11.62 -1.23 -13.59
CA PRO A 97 12.88 -1.17 -12.85
C PRO A 97 13.99 -0.45 -13.63
N GLN A 98 13.66 0.44 -14.56
CA GLN A 98 14.58 1.04 -15.53
C GLN A 98 15.85 1.61 -14.87
N LYS A 99 15.75 2.17 -13.65
CA LYS A 99 16.90 2.68 -12.91
C LYS A 99 17.82 1.61 -12.34
N LEU A 100 17.28 0.48 -11.86
CA LEU A 100 18.08 -0.63 -11.34
C LEU A 100 18.72 -1.41 -12.49
N THR A 101 17.97 -1.63 -13.57
CA THR A 101 18.49 -2.27 -14.79
C THR A 101 19.58 -1.42 -15.44
N ALA A 102 19.41 -0.10 -15.51
CA ALA A 102 20.45 0.83 -15.99
C ALA A 102 21.70 0.85 -15.10
N ALA A 103 21.57 0.51 -13.81
CA ALA A 103 22.70 0.39 -12.89
C ALA A 103 23.43 -0.97 -12.97
N GLY A 104 22.98 -1.90 -13.82
CA GLY A 104 23.61 -3.22 -13.99
C GLY A 104 23.18 -4.28 -12.97
N ILE A 105 22.12 -4.02 -12.20
CA ILE A 105 21.58 -4.97 -11.21
C ILE A 105 20.69 -5.98 -11.96
N PRO A 106 20.87 -7.29 -11.76
CA PRO A 106 19.97 -8.30 -12.31
C PRO A 106 18.58 -8.18 -11.67
N THR A 107 17.60 -7.69 -12.43
CA THR A 107 16.24 -7.40 -11.95
C THR A 107 15.20 -8.16 -12.76
N THR A 108 14.31 -8.88 -12.08
CA THR A 108 13.14 -9.53 -12.69
C THR A 108 11.87 -8.88 -12.19
N VAL A 109 10.98 -8.50 -13.10
CA VAL A 109 9.68 -7.92 -12.75
C VAL A 109 8.68 -9.04 -12.52
N VAL A 110 7.95 -8.96 -11.40
CA VAL A 110 6.90 -9.89 -11.00
C VAL A 110 5.60 -9.11 -10.84
N LEU A 111 4.46 -9.73 -11.13
CA LEU A 111 3.16 -9.12 -10.87
C LEU A 111 2.87 -9.08 -9.37
N ASP A 112 2.10 -8.10 -8.91
CA ASP A 112 1.73 -7.98 -7.49
C ASP A 112 1.01 -9.25 -7.00
N SER A 113 0.17 -9.84 -7.86
CA SER A 113 -0.55 -11.10 -7.58
C SER A 113 0.36 -12.33 -7.55
N ALA A 114 1.54 -12.27 -8.18
CA ALA A 114 2.47 -13.39 -8.29
C ALA A 114 3.55 -13.38 -7.20
N VAL A 115 3.46 -12.47 -6.22
CA VAL A 115 4.43 -12.40 -5.12
C VAL A 115 4.44 -13.68 -4.28
N ALA A 116 3.27 -14.29 -4.05
CA ALA A 116 3.19 -15.56 -3.33
C ALA A 116 3.92 -16.69 -4.08
N TYR A 117 3.94 -16.66 -5.41
CA TYR A 117 4.60 -17.68 -6.24
C TYR A 117 6.13 -17.60 -6.17
N CYS A 118 6.69 -16.39 -6.10
CA CYS A 118 8.14 -16.21 -6.02
C CYS A 118 8.70 -16.18 -4.59
N MET A 119 7.85 -16.20 -3.55
CA MET A 119 8.27 -16.04 -2.16
C MET A 119 9.19 -17.18 -1.67
N ASP A 120 9.02 -18.39 -2.19
CA ASP A 120 9.87 -19.53 -1.81
C ASP A 120 11.33 -19.34 -2.26
N MET A 121 11.52 -18.71 -3.42
CA MET A 121 12.83 -18.37 -4.00
C MET A 121 13.48 -17.15 -3.36
N VAL A 122 12.81 -16.53 -2.38
CA VAL A 122 13.23 -15.27 -1.78
C VAL A 122 13.70 -15.50 -0.35
N ASP A 123 14.76 -14.82 0.09
CA ASP A 123 15.25 -14.94 1.47
C ASP A 123 14.60 -13.97 2.42
N PHE A 124 14.48 -12.72 1.98
CA PHE A 124 13.93 -11.64 2.78
C PHE A 124 13.20 -10.66 1.87
N VAL A 125 12.30 -9.89 2.47
CA VAL A 125 11.55 -8.85 1.77
C VAL A 125 12.03 -7.50 2.26
N LEU A 126 12.28 -6.59 1.32
CA LEU A 126 12.69 -5.22 1.63
C LEU A 126 11.65 -4.23 1.10
N VAL A 127 11.08 -3.43 1.98
CA VAL A 127 10.01 -2.48 1.67
C VAL A 127 10.43 -1.09 2.13
N GLY A 128 9.98 -0.05 1.42
CA GLY A 128 10.04 1.32 1.92
C GLY A 128 8.92 1.61 2.92
N SER A 129 8.88 2.83 3.44
CA SER A 129 7.70 3.32 4.16
C SER A 129 7.41 4.75 3.78
N GLU A 130 6.14 5.12 3.81
CA GLU A 130 5.70 6.51 3.76
C GLU A 130 5.58 7.08 5.18
N ALA A 131 5.04 6.28 6.11
CA ALA A 131 5.01 6.61 7.53
C ALA A 131 5.16 5.36 8.41
N VAL A 132 5.72 5.56 9.60
CA VAL A 132 5.78 4.55 10.67
C VAL A 132 4.88 5.03 11.79
N VAL A 133 3.95 4.19 12.24
CA VAL A 133 2.99 4.53 13.30
C VAL A 133 3.49 4.09 14.68
N GLU A 134 2.88 4.61 15.75
CA GLU A 134 3.32 4.33 17.13
C GLU A 134 3.20 2.86 17.54
N SER A 135 2.27 2.12 16.93
CA SER A 135 2.15 0.66 17.10
C SER A 135 3.34 -0.13 16.51
N GLY A 136 4.26 0.55 15.82
CA GLY A 136 5.34 -0.05 15.05
C GLY A 136 4.91 -0.55 13.67
N GLY A 137 3.63 -0.42 13.31
CA GLY A 137 3.16 -0.73 11.96
C GLY A 137 3.63 0.30 10.92
N LEU A 138 3.42 -0.04 9.66
CA LEU A 138 3.92 0.71 8.51
C LEU A 138 2.76 1.17 7.66
N ILE A 139 2.80 2.41 7.20
CA ILE A 139 1.92 2.92 6.15
C ILE A 139 2.75 3.03 4.88
N ASN A 140 2.30 2.34 3.84
CA ASN A 140 2.95 2.35 2.54
C ASN A 140 1.90 2.24 1.43
N ALA A 141 2.35 2.18 0.17
CA ALA A 141 1.44 1.93 -0.94
C ALA A 141 0.70 0.59 -0.80
N VAL A 142 -0.54 0.59 -1.30
CA VAL A 142 -1.42 -0.58 -1.31
C VAL A 142 -0.71 -1.81 -1.88
N GLY A 143 -0.84 -2.93 -1.17
CA GLY A 143 -0.19 -4.20 -1.49
C GLY A 143 0.92 -4.57 -0.50
N SER A 144 1.48 -3.60 0.24
CA SER A 144 2.53 -3.86 1.22
C SER A 144 2.06 -4.77 2.36
N ASN A 145 0.82 -4.61 2.81
CA ASN A 145 0.23 -5.46 3.84
C ASN A 145 0.07 -6.91 3.34
N GLN A 146 -0.33 -7.11 2.09
CA GLN A 146 -0.45 -8.45 1.49
C GLN A 146 0.90 -9.15 1.46
N ILE A 147 1.95 -8.42 1.08
CA ILE A 147 3.31 -8.94 0.97
C ILE A 147 3.87 -9.28 2.36
N ALA A 148 3.59 -8.46 3.37
CA ALA A 148 3.97 -8.76 4.75
C ALA A 148 3.30 -10.04 5.28
N ILE A 149 2.00 -10.23 4.97
CA ILE A 149 1.26 -11.46 5.35
C ILE A 149 1.86 -12.69 4.66
N ILE A 150 2.14 -12.59 3.35
CA ILE A 150 2.73 -13.68 2.56
C ILE A 150 4.13 -14.01 3.07
N ALA A 151 4.96 -12.99 3.35
CA ALA A 151 6.31 -13.17 3.89
C ALA A 151 6.27 -13.86 5.26
N LYS A 152 5.34 -13.44 6.15
CA LYS A 152 5.13 -14.08 7.45
C LYS A 152 4.69 -15.54 7.29
N ALA A 153 3.76 -15.82 6.39
CA ALA A 153 3.29 -17.19 6.11
C ALA A 153 4.41 -18.09 5.57
N ALA A 154 5.32 -17.52 4.75
CA ALA A 154 6.49 -18.21 4.21
C ALA A 154 7.71 -18.21 5.17
N ASN A 155 7.56 -17.69 6.39
CA ASN A 155 8.65 -17.52 7.37
C ASN A 155 9.87 -16.76 6.83
N LYS A 156 9.65 -15.79 5.93
CA LYS A 156 10.70 -14.93 5.39
C LYS A 156 10.76 -13.62 6.18
N PRO A 157 11.95 -13.18 6.63
CA PRO A 157 12.10 -11.90 7.31
C PRO A 157 11.64 -10.73 6.43
N PHE A 158 10.88 -9.82 7.03
CA PHE A 158 10.34 -8.63 6.39
C PHE A 158 11.00 -7.38 6.99
N TYR A 159 11.74 -6.63 6.18
CA TYR A 159 12.44 -5.43 6.59
C TYR A 159 11.83 -4.18 5.95
N ALA A 160 11.64 -3.15 6.76
CA ALA A 160 11.15 -1.85 6.30
C ALA A 160 12.22 -0.77 6.51
N LEU A 161 12.55 -0.05 5.44
CA LEU A 161 13.45 1.09 5.49
C LEU A 161 12.64 2.37 5.64
N ALA A 162 12.89 3.09 6.73
CA ALA A 162 12.19 4.33 7.08
C ALA A 162 13.19 5.38 7.57
N GLU A 163 13.03 6.61 7.10
CA GLU A 163 13.73 7.76 7.67
C GLU A 163 13.10 8.19 9.00
N SER A 164 13.90 8.73 9.91
CA SER A 164 13.46 9.14 11.26
C SER A 164 12.37 10.21 11.25
N TYR A 165 12.25 11.01 10.19
CA TYR A 165 11.19 12.02 10.07
C TYR A 165 9.83 11.46 9.65
N LYS A 166 9.73 10.18 9.28
CA LYS A 166 8.48 9.50 8.87
C LYS A 166 7.69 8.90 10.04
N PHE A 167 8.20 9.02 11.26
CA PHE A 167 7.49 8.57 12.45
C PHE A 167 6.32 9.51 12.74
N HIS A 168 5.13 8.93 12.85
CA HIS A 168 3.87 9.66 13.07
C HIS A 168 3.19 9.19 14.34
N ARG A 169 2.60 10.16 15.06
CA ARG A 169 1.77 9.93 16.25
C ARG A 169 0.34 9.53 15.87
N LEU A 170 0.24 8.45 15.11
CA LEU A 170 -1.02 7.85 14.68
C LEU A 170 -1.08 6.43 15.21
N PHE A 171 -2.29 5.99 15.56
CA PHE A 171 -2.53 4.64 16.08
C PHE A 171 -3.72 3.98 15.36
N PRO A 172 -3.58 3.62 14.07
CA PRO A 172 -4.62 2.92 13.35
C PRO A 172 -4.78 1.49 13.88
N LEU A 173 -6.02 1.09 14.16
CA LEU A 173 -6.41 -0.28 14.53
C LEU A 173 -6.85 -1.06 13.30
N SER A 174 -7.50 -0.37 12.36
CA SER A 174 -8.04 -0.92 11.13
C SER A 174 -7.47 -0.23 9.88
N GLN A 175 -7.66 -0.85 8.72
CA GLN A 175 -7.29 -0.25 7.45
C GLN A 175 -8.09 1.03 7.14
N TYR A 176 -9.28 1.16 7.72
CA TYR A 176 -10.20 2.27 7.54
C TYR A 176 -9.89 3.47 8.44
N ASP A 177 -9.00 3.30 9.43
CA ASP A 177 -8.60 4.38 10.32
C ASP A 177 -7.57 5.31 9.67
N LEU A 178 -7.03 4.91 8.50
CA LEU A 178 -6.23 5.80 7.68
C LEU A 178 -7.13 6.88 7.08
N PRO A 179 -6.69 8.15 7.04
CA PRO A 179 -7.43 9.24 6.42
C PRO A 179 -7.45 9.06 4.88
N SER A 180 -8.31 8.18 4.38
CA SER A 180 -8.54 7.98 2.95
C SER A 180 -9.66 8.90 2.47
N HIS A 181 -9.34 9.82 1.55
CA HIS A 181 -10.22 10.89 1.06
C HIS A 181 -11.34 10.44 0.09
N THR A 182 -11.79 9.19 0.12
CA THR A 182 -12.79 8.71 -0.84
C THR A 182 -13.96 8.04 -0.14
N PRO A 183 -15.11 8.74 0.03
CA PRO A 183 -16.31 8.16 0.64
C PRO A 183 -16.89 7.00 -0.18
N ASP A 184 -16.56 6.91 -1.47
CA ASP A 184 -17.01 5.85 -2.40
C ASP A 184 -16.05 4.65 -2.49
N LEU A 185 -15.02 4.58 -1.62
CA LEU A 185 -14.08 3.45 -1.59
C LEU A 185 -14.82 2.13 -1.41
N LEU A 186 -14.59 1.19 -2.34
CA LEU A 186 -15.24 -0.13 -2.34
C LEU A 186 -16.78 -0.08 -2.38
N SER A 187 -17.38 1.04 -2.81
CA SER A 187 -18.83 1.15 -2.94
C SER A 187 -19.36 0.29 -4.09
N PHE A 188 -20.46 -0.40 -3.84
CA PHE A 188 -21.17 -1.15 -4.88
C PHE A 188 -22.13 -0.20 -5.60
N SER A 189 -21.89 0.03 -6.89
CA SER A 189 -22.90 0.66 -7.76
C SER A 189 -24.08 -0.30 -7.92
N LEU A 190 -25.13 -0.11 -7.13
CA LEU A 190 -26.38 -0.84 -7.33
C LEU A 190 -27.01 -0.42 -8.65
N PRO A 191 -27.45 -1.36 -9.52
CA PRO A 191 -28.23 -1.02 -10.69
C PRO A 191 -29.48 -0.26 -10.25
N LYS A 192 -29.63 1.01 -10.69
CA LYS A 192 -30.87 1.77 -10.52
C LYS A 192 -31.96 1.06 -11.34
N GLY A 193 -32.79 0.24 -10.70
CA GLY A 193 -33.88 -0.43 -11.41
C GLY A 193 -34.46 -1.72 -10.83
N ARG A 194 -34.00 -2.26 -9.70
CA ARG A 194 -34.81 -3.26 -8.97
C ARG A 194 -35.64 -2.53 -7.93
N HIS A 195 -36.82 -2.09 -8.35
CA HIS A 195 -37.96 -1.98 -7.43
C HIS A 195 -38.07 -3.35 -6.73
N LEU A 196 -37.51 -3.46 -5.54
CA LEU A 196 -38.02 -4.41 -4.56
C LEU A 196 -39.48 -3.98 -4.42
N ARG A 197 -40.40 -4.70 -5.09
CA ARG A 197 -41.80 -4.63 -4.69
C ARG A 197 -41.77 -4.95 -3.22
N ASN A 198 -42.13 -3.96 -2.42
CA ASN A 198 -42.51 -4.18 -1.04
C ASN A 198 -43.55 -5.31 -1.09
N SER A 199 -43.13 -6.52 -0.77
CA SER A 199 -44.07 -7.51 -0.23
C SER A 199 -44.44 -6.92 1.12
N SER A 200 -45.50 -6.13 1.12
CA SER A 200 -46.28 -5.82 2.30
C SER A 200 -46.55 -7.14 3.01
N VAL A 201 -45.78 -7.41 4.06
CA VAL A 201 -46.06 -8.45 5.04
C VAL A 201 -47.29 -7.95 5.80
N ASN A 202 -48.47 -8.20 5.24
CA ASN A 202 -49.70 -8.19 6.02
C ASN A 202 -49.69 -9.45 6.90
N PRO A 203 -49.86 -9.32 8.24
CA PRO A 203 -49.93 -10.47 9.11
C PRO A 203 -51.20 -11.28 8.80
N SER A 204 -51.04 -12.57 8.53
CA SER A 204 -52.13 -13.48 8.19
C SER A 204 -53.00 -13.77 9.43
N PRO A 205 -54.33 -13.90 9.30
CA PRO A 205 -55.13 -14.66 10.25
C PRO A 205 -55.09 -16.16 9.88
N LYS A 206 -54.89 -17.03 10.87
CA LYS A 206 -55.10 -18.49 10.76
C LYS A 206 -56.61 -18.82 10.89
N PRO A 207 -57.10 -20.07 10.69
CA PRO A 207 -56.56 -21.23 9.96
C PRO A 207 -57.58 -21.95 9.03
N SER A 208 -57.09 -22.99 8.35
CA SER A 208 -57.73 -24.30 8.06
C SER A 208 -58.23 -24.61 6.64
N THR A 209 -57.96 -25.87 6.26
CA THR A 209 -58.49 -26.68 5.14
C THR A 209 -58.14 -26.22 3.72
N SER A 210 -57.83 -27.05 2.72
CA SER A 210 -57.33 -28.42 2.53
C SER A 210 -57.47 -28.67 1.01
N VAL A 211 -56.66 -29.58 0.45
CA VAL A 211 -56.94 -30.33 -0.79
C VAL A 211 -56.47 -29.74 -2.14
N SER A 212 -55.43 -30.43 -2.66
CA SER A 212 -55.17 -30.91 -4.02
C SER A 212 -55.11 -29.99 -5.24
N GLY A 213 -53.99 -30.13 -5.96
CA GLY A 213 -54.03 -30.77 -7.28
C GLY A 213 -53.94 -29.83 -8.49
N GLY A 214 -53.09 -30.21 -9.45
CA GLY A 214 -53.27 -29.87 -10.86
C GLY A 214 -52.22 -28.93 -11.45
N SER A 215 -51.37 -29.52 -12.29
CA SER A 215 -50.61 -28.87 -13.36
C SER A 215 -51.46 -27.93 -14.23
N ILE A 216 -50.83 -26.99 -14.93
CA ILE A 216 -51.01 -26.76 -16.38
C ILE A 216 -49.87 -25.86 -16.87
N LEU A 217 -49.13 -26.39 -17.85
CA LEU A 217 -48.31 -25.65 -18.80
C LEU A 217 -49.26 -24.92 -19.75
N GLU A 218 -49.04 -23.63 -20.05
CA GLU A 218 -49.19 -23.17 -21.43
C GLU A 218 -48.53 -21.82 -21.71
N SER A 219 -48.03 -21.75 -22.93
CA SER A 219 -47.20 -20.76 -23.59
C SER A 219 -47.98 -19.60 -24.19
N SER A 220 -47.35 -18.42 -24.24
CA SER A 220 -47.50 -17.44 -25.34
C SER A 220 -46.46 -16.33 -25.10
N ALA A 221 -45.36 -16.31 -25.84
CA ALA A 221 -45.18 -15.62 -27.12
C ALA A 221 -44.81 -14.13 -26.95
N LEU A 222 -43.54 -13.86 -27.27
CA LEU A 222 -43.00 -12.69 -27.98
C LEU A 222 -43.26 -11.30 -27.37
N GLU A 223 -42.17 -10.65 -26.95
CA GLU A 223 -41.71 -9.43 -27.64
C GLU A 223 -40.25 -9.13 -27.26
N ASP A 224 -39.40 -9.08 -28.28
CA ASP A 224 -38.03 -8.59 -28.23
C ASP A 224 -38.03 -7.10 -27.86
N ALA A 225 -37.42 -6.78 -26.72
CA ALA A 225 -36.86 -5.46 -26.47
C ALA A 225 -35.48 -5.66 -25.86
N SER A 226 -34.48 -5.51 -26.71
CA SER A 226 -33.05 -5.50 -26.40
C SER A 226 -32.74 -4.49 -25.28
N ASP A 227 -32.49 -4.96 -24.06
CA ASP A 227 -31.84 -4.15 -23.04
C ASP A 227 -30.36 -4.02 -23.42
N PRO A 228 -29.83 -2.80 -23.67
CA PRO A 228 -28.41 -2.64 -23.82
C PRO A 228 -27.82 -2.83 -22.43
N ALA A 229 -27.19 -3.98 -22.19
CA ALA A 229 -26.29 -4.17 -21.08
C ALA A 229 -25.39 -2.93 -21.00
N ALA A 230 -25.65 -2.07 -20.01
CA ALA A 230 -24.91 -0.85 -19.80
C ALA A 230 -23.45 -1.26 -19.74
N LYS A 231 -22.68 -0.93 -20.78
CA LYS A 231 -21.25 -1.22 -20.85
C LYS A 231 -20.61 -0.46 -19.70
N ILE A 232 -20.45 -1.13 -18.56
CA ILE A 232 -19.62 -0.66 -17.44
C ILE A 232 -18.18 -0.71 -17.95
N LYS A 233 -17.80 0.30 -18.73
CA LYS A 233 -16.40 0.55 -19.06
C LYS A 233 -15.79 1.14 -17.79
N ASN A 234 -15.33 0.27 -16.89
CA ASN A 234 -14.46 0.68 -15.80
C ASN A 234 -13.16 1.18 -16.43
N SER A 235 -13.07 2.49 -16.69
CA SER A 235 -11.83 3.13 -17.11
C SER A 235 -10.76 2.89 -16.04
N GLN A 236 -9.48 2.80 -16.41
CA GLN A 236 -8.38 2.70 -15.45
C GLN A 236 -8.42 3.80 -14.38
N GLU A 237 -8.92 4.98 -14.74
CA GLU A 237 -9.12 6.09 -13.81
C GLU A 237 -10.25 5.85 -12.80
N GLN A 238 -11.32 5.17 -13.23
CA GLN A 238 -12.43 4.79 -12.35
C GLN A 238 -12.01 3.68 -11.39
N ILE A 239 -11.19 2.74 -11.86
CA ILE A 239 -10.57 1.72 -11.01
C ILE A 239 -9.62 2.36 -9.99
N ALA A 240 -8.84 3.36 -10.37
CA ALA A 240 -7.94 4.05 -9.46
C ALA A 240 -8.67 4.89 -8.39
N ARG A 241 -9.84 5.47 -8.71
CA ARG A 241 -10.68 6.19 -7.73
C ARG A 241 -11.32 5.27 -6.70
N ASN A 242 -11.66 4.04 -7.12
CA ASN A 242 -12.37 3.08 -6.26
C ASN A 242 -11.44 2.26 -5.36
N ASN A 243 -10.11 2.40 -5.51
CA ASN A 243 -9.11 1.66 -4.76
C ASN A 243 -8.29 2.58 -3.85
N PRO A 244 -7.90 2.11 -2.65
CA PRO A 244 -7.06 2.89 -1.75
C PRO A 244 -5.65 3.04 -2.35
N SER A 245 -5.02 4.18 -2.09
CA SER A 245 -3.64 4.45 -2.51
C SER A 245 -2.60 3.88 -1.55
N VAL A 246 -2.94 3.84 -0.26
CA VAL A 246 -2.09 3.40 0.84
C VAL A 246 -2.76 2.30 1.65
N ASP A 247 -1.95 1.42 2.22
CA ASP A 247 -2.38 0.42 3.18
C ASP A 247 -1.62 0.55 4.51
N TYR A 248 -2.18 -0.07 5.54
CA TYR A 248 -1.60 -0.17 6.87
C TYR A 248 -1.16 -1.62 7.09
N THR A 249 0.14 -1.81 7.16
CA THR A 249 0.77 -3.08 7.51
C THR A 249 0.97 -3.13 9.01
N ARG A 250 0.28 -4.04 9.69
CA ARG A 250 0.45 -4.22 11.14
C ARG A 250 1.82 -4.80 11.43
N SER A 251 2.47 -4.30 12.48
CA SER A 251 3.62 -4.99 13.07
C SER A 251 3.09 -6.23 13.76
N VAL A 252 3.37 -7.40 13.19
CA VAL A 252 2.98 -8.67 13.79
C VAL A 252 4.25 -9.30 14.36
N ALA A 253 4.56 -8.92 15.61
CA ALA A 253 5.54 -9.64 16.43
C ALA A 253 5.20 -11.15 16.50
#